data_AF-A0A534LGQ9-F1
#
_entry.id   AF-A0A534LGQ9-F1
#
_cell.length_a   1.000
_cell.length_b   1.000
_cell.length_c   1.000
_cell.angle_alpha   90.00
_cell.angle_beta   90.00
_cell.angle_gamma   90.00
#
_symmetry.space_group_name_H-M   'P 1'
#
loop_
_entity.id
_entity.type
_entity.pdbx_description
1 polymer ?
#
loop_
_entity_poly.entity_id
_entity_poly.type
_entity_poly.pdbx_seq_one_letter_code
_entity_poly.pdbx_strand_id
1 'polypeptide(L)'
;MCSWECFDRWAWTFVSRGHAPVMLGQTYVLGGVRLHPGTAGRAVAMAEDRRRGQLLEQARHLIEAEDHESAAGIYQSLGMWKEAGEIRRNGRRQIVTQVHVNVNDLVEQVRKAGIATDYTCPACRGHIRITGDTTLATLRNCQYCGSVVQTTDLVDFLTKVVGYP
;
A
#
# COMPACT_ATOMS: atom_id res chain seq x y z
N MET A 1 29.63 10.19 -39.22
CA MET A 1 28.49 9.48 -38.59
C MET A 1 28.68 9.53 -37.08
N CYS A 2 27.68 9.99 -36.33
CA CYS A 2 27.69 9.91 -34.86
C CYS A 2 27.42 8.45 -34.46
N SER A 3 28.21 7.91 -33.52
CA SER A 3 27.97 6.58 -32.94
C SER A 3 26.74 6.60 -32.02
N TRP A 4 26.26 5.42 -31.61
CA TRP A 4 25.15 5.33 -30.65
C TRP A 4 25.46 6.00 -29.32
N GLU A 5 26.68 5.88 -28.80
CA GLU A 5 27.09 6.54 -27.56
C GLU A 5 27.08 8.07 -27.70
N CYS A 6 27.52 8.58 -28.84
CA CYS A 6 27.47 10.00 -29.18
C CYS A 6 26.01 10.50 -29.19
N PHE A 7 25.10 9.74 -29.81
CA PHE A 7 23.67 10.06 -29.84
C PHE A 7 23.05 10.02 -28.44
N ASP A 8 23.32 8.97 -27.66
CA ASP A 8 22.75 8.80 -26.33
C ASP A 8 23.19 9.92 -25.39
N ARG A 9 24.47 10.29 -25.43
CA ARG A 9 25.00 11.41 -24.65
C ARG A 9 24.32 12.71 -25.03
N TRP A 10 24.14 12.96 -26.32
CA TRP A 10 23.44 14.14 -26.82
C TRP A 10 21.96 14.15 -26.37
N ALA A 11 21.22 13.07 -26.62
CA ALA A 11 19.81 12.96 -26.27
C ALA A 11 19.60 13.12 -24.75
N TRP A 12 20.49 12.54 -23.95
CA TRP A 12 20.46 12.66 -22.50
C TRP A 12 20.59 14.10 -21.99
N THR A 13 21.33 14.98 -22.68
CA THR A 13 21.41 16.40 -22.27
C THR A 13 20.05 17.09 -22.25
N PHE A 14 19.12 16.66 -23.10
CA PHE A 14 17.75 17.16 -23.16
C PHE A 14 16.83 16.40 -22.20
N VAL A 15 16.89 15.07 -22.22
CA VAL A 15 16.05 14.20 -21.40
C VAL A 15 16.28 14.43 -19.90
N SER A 16 17.54 14.58 -19.47
CA SER A 16 17.87 14.87 -18.07
C SER A 16 17.27 16.19 -17.56
N ARG A 17 16.99 17.14 -18.47
CA ARG A 17 16.35 18.44 -18.19
C ARG A 17 14.83 18.42 -18.33
N GLY A 18 14.24 17.25 -18.57
CA GLY A 18 12.79 17.07 -18.68
C GLY A 18 12.22 17.27 -20.09
N HIS A 19 13.06 17.43 -21.12
CA HIS A 19 12.57 17.43 -22.49
C HIS A 19 12.33 16.00 -22.99
N ALA A 20 11.18 15.77 -23.62
CA ALA A 20 10.88 14.51 -24.30
C ALA A 20 10.78 14.73 -25.81
N PRO A 21 11.12 13.73 -26.64
CA PRO A 21 10.85 13.79 -28.06
C PRO A 21 9.34 13.95 -28.31
N VAL A 22 8.97 14.91 -29.14
CA VAL A 22 7.58 15.16 -29.54
C VAL A 22 7.37 14.79 -31.00
N MET A 23 6.24 14.17 -31.32
CA MET A 23 5.88 13.87 -32.70
C MET A 23 5.32 15.14 -33.35
N LEU A 24 5.97 15.60 -34.42
CA LEU A 24 5.53 16.71 -35.26
C LEU A 24 5.37 16.21 -36.70
N GLY A 25 4.11 16.05 -37.11
CA GLY A 25 3.77 15.39 -38.38
C GLY A 25 4.23 13.93 -38.36
N GLN A 26 5.17 13.58 -39.25
CA GLN A 26 5.73 12.22 -39.36
C GLN A 26 7.14 12.09 -38.74
N THR A 27 7.64 13.12 -38.07
CA THR A 27 8.99 13.13 -37.50
C THR A 27 8.99 13.42 -36.01
N TYR A 28 9.89 12.77 -35.27
CA TYR A 28 10.14 13.13 -33.88
C TYR A 28 11.10 14.31 -33.82
N VAL A 29 10.87 15.21 -32.87
CA VAL A 29 11.74 16.38 -32.62
C VAL A 29 12.14 16.40 -31.16
N LEU A 30 13.44 16.56 -30.90
CA LEU A 30 14.00 16.73 -29.56
C LEU A 30 14.91 17.96 -29.55
N GLY A 31 14.63 18.92 -28.66
CA GLY A 31 15.44 20.14 -28.56
C GLY A 31 15.49 20.97 -29.85
N GLY A 32 14.44 20.92 -30.68
CA GLY A 32 14.38 21.58 -31.99
C GLY A 32 15.03 20.80 -33.14
N VAL A 33 15.66 19.65 -32.87
CA VAL A 33 16.31 18.80 -33.88
C VAL A 33 15.38 17.68 -34.33
N ARG A 34 15.20 17.52 -35.65
CA ARG A 34 14.45 16.40 -36.24
C ARG A 34 15.25 15.11 -36.14
N LEU A 35 14.66 14.10 -35.52
CA LEU A 35 15.25 12.79 -35.35
C LEU A 35 14.97 11.92 -36.57
N HIS A 36 16.01 11.19 -37.00
CA HIS A 36 15.84 10.13 -37.99
C HIS A 36 14.96 9.01 -37.39
N PRO A 37 14.03 8.40 -38.15
CA PRO A 37 13.12 7.37 -37.63
C PRO A 37 13.83 6.22 -36.91
N GLY A 38 14.99 5.78 -37.42
CA GLY A 38 15.81 4.73 -36.80
C GLY A 38 16.47 5.11 -35.46
N THR A 39 16.49 6.40 -35.11
CA THR A 39 17.05 6.91 -33.83
C THR A 39 15.97 7.41 -32.87
N ALA A 40 14.79 7.75 -33.39
CA ALA A 40 13.71 8.35 -32.64
C ALA A 40 13.20 7.44 -31.51
N GLY A 41 13.00 6.15 -31.79
CA GLY A 41 12.54 5.18 -30.79
C GLY A 41 13.46 5.09 -29.57
N ARG A 42 14.78 5.24 -29.79
CA ARG A 42 15.77 5.20 -28.70
C ARG A 42 15.68 6.43 -27.79
N ALA A 43 15.50 7.62 -28.37
CA ALA A 43 15.29 8.83 -27.58
C ALA A 43 13.95 8.82 -26.83
N VAL A 44 12.89 8.25 -27.44
CA VAL A 44 11.58 8.08 -26.79
C VAL A 44 11.69 7.14 -25.60
N ALA A 45 12.30 5.96 -25.79
CA ALA A 45 12.53 5.02 -24.69
C ALA A 45 13.34 5.64 -23.55
N MET A 46 14.41 6.39 -23.87
CA MET A 46 15.20 7.11 -22.87
C MET A 46 14.37 8.12 -22.06
N ALA A 47 13.47 8.85 -22.71
CA ALA A 47 12.59 9.81 -22.04
C ALA A 47 11.54 9.10 -21.17
N GLU A 48 10.98 7.99 -21.65
CA GLU A 48 10.03 7.17 -20.88
C GLU A 48 10.69 6.54 -19.64
N ASP A 49 11.90 6.01 -19.78
CA ASP A 49 12.68 5.43 -18.68
C ASP A 49 12.98 6.50 -17.61
N ARG A 50 13.39 7.71 -18.03
CA ARG A 50 13.61 8.83 -17.11
C ARG A 50 12.34 9.20 -16.37
N ARG A 51 11.21 9.33 -17.08
CA ARG A 51 9.91 9.66 -16.50
C ARG A 51 9.47 8.60 -15.49
N ARG A 52 9.65 7.31 -15.82
CA ARG A 52 9.37 6.20 -14.93
C ARG A 52 10.22 6.27 -13.66
N GLY A 53 11.52 6.53 -13.79
CA GLY A 53 12.42 6.70 -12.64
C GLY A 53 11.99 7.86 -11.73
N GLN A 54 11.58 8.99 -12.29
CA GLN A 54 11.08 10.14 -11.52
C GLN A 54 9.80 9.82 -10.74
N LEU A 55 8.86 9.10 -11.37
CA LEU A 55 7.64 8.66 -10.70
C LEU A 55 7.93 7.72 -9.54
N LEU A 56 8.87 6.78 -9.71
CA LEU A 56 9.28 5.87 -8.64
C LEU A 56 9.92 6.62 -7.46
N GLU A 57 10.76 7.62 -7.72
CA GLU A 57 11.34 8.43 -6.64
C GLU A 57 10.26 9.27 -5.94
N GLN A 58 9.32 9.84 -6.69
CA GLN A 58 8.17 10.54 -6.11
C GLN A 58 7.34 9.59 -5.21
N ALA A 59 7.09 8.36 -5.64
CA ALA A 59 6.39 7.38 -4.84
C ALA A 59 7.15 7.03 -3.56
N ARG A 60 8.48 6.97 -3.61
CA ARG A 60 9.33 6.77 -2.42
C ARG A 60 9.18 7.90 -1.41
N HIS A 61 9.18 9.15 -1.86
CA HIS A 61 8.94 10.30 -0.98
C HIS A 61 7.52 10.32 -0.39
N LEU A 62 6.51 9.89 -1.14
CA LEU A 62 5.14 9.77 -0.63
C LEU A 62 5.03 8.69 0.45
N ILE A 63 5.74 7.58 0.31
CA ILE A 63 5.83 6.54 1.34
C ILE A 63 6.52 7.08 2.60
N GLU A 64 7.62 7.84 2.45
CA GLU A 64 8.31 8.50 3.56
C GLU A 64 7.41 9.53 4.27
N ALA A 65 6.48 10.16 3.54
CA ALA A 65 5.47 11.07 4.06
C ALA A 65 4.20 10.37 4.58
N GLU A 66 4.19 9.04 4.66
CA GLU A 66 3.05 8.20 5.07
C GLU A 66 1.80 8.30 4.18
N ASP A 67 1.90 8.95 3.02
CA ASP A 67 0.83 9.00 2.02
C ASP A 67 0.88 7.75 1.12
N HIS A 68 0.47 6.63 1.71
CA HIS A 68 0.47 5.33 1.06
C HIS A 68 -0.53 5.22 -0.11
N GLU A 69 -1.62 5.99 -0.11
CA GLU A 69 -2.62 5.92 -1.20
C GLU A 69 -2.11 6.63 -2.46
N SER A 70 -1.55 7.83 -2.31
CA SER A 70 -0.94 8.54 -3.45
C SER A 70 0.24 7.75 -4.02
N ALA A 71 1.08 7.17 -3.16
CA ALA A 71 2.18 6.30 -3.58
C ALA A 71 1.65 5.09 -4.37
N ALA A 72 0.64 4.39 -3.86
CA ALA A 72 0.03 3.24 -4.54
C ALA A 72 -0.58 3.64 -5.91
N GLY A 73 -1.17 4.83 -6.02
CA GLY A 73 -1.67 5.37 -7.28
C GLY A 73 -0.59 5.49 -8.35
N ILE A 74 0.62 5.94 -7.97
CA ILE A 74 1.76 6.01 -8.90
C ILE A 74 2.14 4.61 -9.40
N TYR A 75 2.28 3.62 -8.51
CA TYR A 75 2.59 2.23 -8.91
C TYR A 75 1.52 1.65 -9.84
N GLN A 76 0.23 1.94 -9.62
CA GLN A 76 -0.84 1.53 -10.54
C GLN A 76 -0.70 2.17 -11.92
N SER A 77 -0.36 3.46 -11.99
CA SER A 77 -0.14 4.16 -13.27
C SER A 77 1.02 3.58 -14.08
N LEU A 78 1.98 2.93 -13.40
CA LEU A 78 3.11 2.21 -14.01
C LEU A 78 2.80 0.74 -14.31
N GLY A 79 1.59 0.26 -14.04
CA GLY A 79 1.18 -1.14 -14.20
C GLY A 79 1.70 -2.10 -13.12
N MET A 80 2.25 -1.58 -12.01
CA MET A 80 2.82 -2.33 -10.89
C MET A 80 1.75 -2.61 -9.82
N TRP A 81 0.76 -3.42 -10.20
CA TRP A 81 -0.44 -3.67 -9.38
C TRP A 81 -0.15 -4.41 -8.08
N LYS A 82 0.84 -5.30 -8.08
CA LYS A 82 1.21 -6.09 -6.90
C LYS A 82 1.81 -5.18 -5.82
N GLU A 83 2.76 -4.34 -6.21
CA GLU A 83 3.45 -3.38 -5.37
C GLU A 83 2.46 -2.33 -4.83
N ALA A 84 1.56 -1.82 -5.67
CA ALA A 84 0.50 -0.93 -5.23
C ALA A 84 -0.40 -1.57 -4.14
N GLY A 85 -0.72 -2.86 -4.28
CA GLY A 85 -1.47 -3.60 -3.27
C GLY A 85 -0.71 -3.79 -1.96
N GLU A 86 0.61 -4.02 -2.02
CA GLU A 86 1.48 -4.13 -0.86
C GLU A 86 1.58 -2.81 -0.08
N ILE A 87 1.76 -1.67 -0.77
CA ILE A 87 1.81 -0.35 -0.14
C ILE A 87 0.51 -0.05 0.61
N ARG A 88 -0.66 -0.29 -0.01
CA ARG A 88 -1.96 -0.10 0.66
C ARG A 88 -2.16 -1.02 1.86
N ARG A 89 -1.58 -2.22 1.85
CA ARG A 89 -1.62 -3.13 3.02
C ARG A 89 -0.72 -2.62 4.14
N ASN A 90 0.45 -2.09 3.80
CA ASN A 90 1.37 -1.53 4.79
C ASN A 90 0.78 -0.30 5.47
N GLY A 91 0.19 0.63 4.71
CA GLY A 91 -0.53 1.77 5.27
C GLY A 91 -1.67 1.35 6.21
N ARG A 92 -2.47 0.35 5.83
CA ARG A 92 -3.52 -0.21 6.69
C ARG A 92 -2.98 -0.86 7.97
N ARG A 93 -1.87 -1.59 7.88
CA ARG A 93 -1.22 -2.20 9.06
C ARG A 93 -0.66 -1.16 10.03
N GLN A 94 -0.14 -0.04 9.53
CA GLN A 94 0.31 1.07 10.38
C GLN A 94 -0.84 1.75 11.12
N ILE A 95 -1.97 1.99 10.44
CA ILE A 95 -3.18 2.52 11.10
C ILE A 95 -3.67 1.56 12.20
N VAL A 96 -3.74 0.26 11.91
CA VAL A 96 -4.18 -0.75 12.90
C VAL A 96 -3.21 -0.88 14.08
N THR A 97 -1.91 -0.61 13.91
CA THR A 97 -0.93 -0.66 15.02
C THR A 97 -0.89 0.63 15.84
N GLN A 98 -1.16 1.79 15.24
CA GLN A 98 -1.33 3.05 15.99
C GLN A 98 -2.67 3.10 16.72
N VAL A 99 -3.73 2.52 16.14
CA VAL A 99 -4.97 2.17 16.85
C VAL A 99 -4.78 0.82 17.53
N HIS A 100 -3.72 0.68 18.33
CA HIS A 100 -3.65 -0.39 19.30
C HIS A 100 -4.68 -0.07 20.38
N VAL A 101 -5.95 -0.40 20.10
CA VAL A 101 -6.94 -0.50 21.16
C VAL A 101 -6.42 -1.60 22.07
N ASN A 102 -5.96 -1.20 23.25
CA ASN A 102 -5.54 -2.13 24.27
C ASN A 102 -6.75 -3.02 24.57
N VAL A 103 -6.62 -4.31 24.27
CA VAL A 103 -7.73 -5.25 24.44
C VAL A 103 -8.20 -5.29 25.90
N ASN A 104 -7.32 -4.94 26.84
CA ASN A 104 -7.70 -4.74 28.24
C ASN A 104 -8.68 -3.58 28.42
N ASP A 105 -8.52 -2.48 27.69
CA ASP A 105 -9.41 -1.32 27.77
C ASP A 105 -10.79 -1.65 27.17
N LEU A 106 -10.84 -2.46 26.11
CA LEU A 106 -12.11 -2.95 25.55
C LEU A 106 -12.84 -3.89 26.52
N VAL A 107 -12.12 -4.81 27.16
CA VAL A 107 -12.70 -5.73 28.16
C VAL A 107 -13.20 -4.94 29.38
N GLU A 108 -12.47 -3.93 29.84
CA GLU A 108 -12.92 -3.04 30.92
C GLU A 108 -14.12 -2.18 30.50
N GLN A 109 -14.22 -1.76 29.24
CA GLN A 109 -15.40 -1.06 28.73
C GLN A 109 -16.63 -1.96 28.65
N VAL A 110 -16.48 -3.23 28.24
CA VAL A 110 -17.55 -4.23 28.29
C VAL A 110 -18.00 -4.46 29.75
N ARG A 111 -17.05 -4.52 30.70
CA ARG A 111 -17.35 -4.58 32.15
C ARG A 111 -18.13 -3.36 32.61
N LYS A 112 -17.68 -2.14 32.28
CA LYS A 112 -18.36 -0.89 32.65
C LYS A 112 -19.74 -0.75 32.00
N ALA A 113 -19.92 -1.26 30.79
CA ALA A 113 -21.20 -1.24 30.08
C ALA A 113 -22.16 -2.35 30.55
N GLY A 114 -21.71 -3.32 31.35
CA GLY A 114 -22.52 -4.45 31.81
C GLY A 114 -22.99 -5.38 30.69
N ILE A 115 -22.31 -5.37 29.55
CA ILE A 115 -22.70 -6.13 28.36
C ILE A 115 -22.11 -7.54 28.45
N ALA A 116 -22.94 -8.57 28.30
CA ALA A 116 -22.50 -9.94 28.09
C ALA A 116 -22.76 -10.31 26.63
N THR A 117 -21.74 -10.79 25.92
CA THR A 117 -21.83 -11.15 24.50
C THR A 117 -21.31 -12.56 24.26
N ASP A 118 -21.88 -13.26 23.29
CA ASP A 118 -21.53 -14.64 22.99
C ASP A 118 -20.67 -14.68 21.71
N TYR A 119 -19.36 -14.91 21.88
CA TYR A 119 -18.42 -15.09 20.77
C TYR A 119 -18.52 -16.52 20.23
N THR A 120 -18.70 -16.67 18.92
CA THR A 120 -18.81 -18.00 18.30
C THR A 120 -17.44 -18.44 17.81
N CYS A 121 -16.92 -19.55 18.34
CA CYS A 121 -15.62 -20.08 17.94
C CYS A 121 -15.64 -20.51 16.45
N PRO A 122 -14.71 -20.03 15.61
CA PRO A 122 -14.67 -20.38 14.19
C PRO A 122 -14.35 -21.86 13.95
N ALA A 123 -13.64 -22.52 14.88
CA ALA A 123 -13.21 -23.91 14.72
C ALA A 123 -14.31 -24.95 15.07
N CYS A 124 -15.05 -24.73 16.16
CA CYS A 124 -16.05 -25.70 16.64
C CYS A 124 -17.48 -25.15 16.68
N ARG A 125 -17.68 -23.87 16.34
CA ARG A 125 -18.95 -23.15 16.48
C ARG A 125 -19.51 -23.12 17.91
N GLY A 126 -18.68 -23.43 18.91
CA GLY A 126 -19.06 -23.30 20.33
C GLY A 126 -19.24 -21.83 20.70
N HIS A 127 -20.31 -21.54 21.44
CA HIS A 127 -20.62 -20.19 21.92
C HIS A 127 -19.88 -19.94 23.24
N ILE A 128 -18.90 -19.05 23.21
CA ILE A 128 -18.11 -18.63 24.37
C ILE A 128 -18.73 -17.34 24.90
N ARG A 129 -19.27 -17.39 26.12
CA ARG A 129 -19.84 -16.22 26.77
C ARG A 129 -18.71 -15.32 27.30
N ILE A 130 -18.62 -14.11 26.76
CA ILE A 130 -17.69 -13.07 27.18
C ILE A 130 -18.45 -12.11 28.11
N THR A 131 -18.03 -12.06 29.37
CA THR A 131 -18.53 -11.12 30.38
C THR A 131 -17.40 -10.19 30.83
N GLY A 132 -17.73 -9.16 31.61
CA GLY A 132 -16.74 -8.23 32.18
C GLY A 132 -15.69 -8.89 33.08
N ASP A 133 -15.94 -10.10 33.59
CA ASP A 133 -14.98 -10.85 34.42
C ASP A 133 -14.06 -11.76 33.60
N THR A 134 -14.28 -11.83 32.28
CA THR A 134 -13.52 -12.70 31.39
C THR A 134 -12.18 -12.04 31.05
N THR A 135 -11.07 -12.75 31.27
CA THR A 135 -9.72 -12.21 31.00
C THR A 135 -9.17 -12.71 29.66
N LEU A 136 -8.26 -11.95 29.06
CA LEU A 136 -7.60 -12.36 27.80
C LEU A 136 -6.88 -13.70 27.89
N ALA A 137 -6.36 -14.05 29.07
CA ALA A 137 -5.74 -15.35 29.30
C ALA A 137 -6.74 -16.50 29.10
N THR A 138 -7.99 -16.32 29.53
CA THR A 138 -9.07 -17.31 29.36
C THR A 138 -9.66 -17.35 27.94
N LEU A 139 -9.42 -16.32 27.13
CA LEU A 139 -9.91 -16.21 25.74
C LEU A 139 -8.90 -16.63 24.68
N ARG A 140 -7.63 -16.85 25.05
CA ARG A 140 -6.60 -17.32 24.12
C ARG A 140 -6.93 -18.67 23.48
N ASN A 141 -7.60 -19.55 24.22
CA ASN A 141 -7.97 -20.88 23.75
C ASN A 141 -9.48 -21.09 23.92
N CYS A 142 -10.12 -21.70 22.94
CA CYS A 142 -11.52 -22.10 23.04
C CYS A 142 -11.72 -23.13 24.17
N GLN A 143 -12.65 -22.87 25.08
CA GLN A 143 -12.97 -23.78 26.20
C GLN A 143 -13.56 -25.12 25.73
N TYR A 144 -14.13 -25.18 24.52
CA TYR A 144 -14.78 -26.37 24.00
C TYR A 144 -13.86 -27.27 23.17
N CYS A 145 -13.00 -26.69 22.32
CA CYS A 145 -12.17 -27.47 21.39
C CYS A 145 -10.66 -27.22 21.54
N GLY A 146 -10.24 -26.32 22.43
CA GLY A 146 -8.84 -25.98 22.66
C GLY A 146 -8.17 -25.20 21.52
N SER A 147 -8.90 -24.82 20.47
CA SER A 147 -8.34 -24.04 19.35
C SER A 147 -7.84 -22.68 19.83
N VAL A 148 -6.68 -22.25 19.34
CA VAL A 148 -6.15 -20.91 19.60
C VAL A 148 -7.06 -19.89 18.90
N VAL A 149 -7.57 -18.94 19.67
CA VAL A 149 -8.37 -17.82 19.16
C VAL A 149 -7.40 -16.69 18.81
N GLN A 150 -7.45 -16.21 17.56
CA GLN A 150 -6.59 -15.10 17.15
C GLN A 150 -7.05 -13.81 17.83
N THR A 151 -6.10 -13.04 18.33
CA THR A 151 -6.38 -11.76 19.02
C THR A 151 -7.01 -10.74 18.09
N THR A 152 -6.73 -10.79 16.78
CA THR A 152 -7.34 -9.95 15.75
C THR A 152 -8.84 -10.16 15.63
N ASP A 153 -9.29 -11.42 15.62
CA ASP A 153 -10.71 -11.77 15.47
C ASP A 153 -11.51 -11.34 16.70
N LEU A 154 -10.91 -11.43 17.90
CA LEU A 154 -11.49 -10.96 19.15
C LEU A 154 -11.59 -9.44 19.20
N VAL A 155 -10.58 -8.71 18.73
CA VAL A 155 -10.59 -7.24 18.66
C VAL A 155 -11.69 -6.77 17.71
N ASP A 156 -11.80 -7.35 16.52
CA ASP A 156 -12.82 -7.03 15.53
C ASP A 156 -14.25 -7.33 16.03
N PHE A 157 -14.41 -8.40 16.82
CA PHE A 157 -15.71 -8.71 17.44
C PHE A 157 -16.06 -7.73 18.55
N LEU A 158 -15.12 -7.46 19.47
CA LEU A 158 -15.36 -6.58 20.61
C LEU A 158 -15.60 -5.13 20.19
N THR A 159 -14.88 -4.63 19.18
CA THR A 159 -15.13 -3.29 18.61
C THR A 159 -16.54 -3.16 18.03
N LYS A 160 -17.03 -4.19 17.31
CA LYS A 160 -18.42 -4.25 16.81
C LYS A 160 -19.46 -4.26 17.93
N VAL A 161 -19.20 -5.00 19.01
CA VAL A 161 -20.14 -5.12 20.14
C VAL A 161 -20.17 -3.84 20.99
N VAL A 162 -19.03 -3.21 21.21
CA VAL A 162 -18.91 -1.96 22.00
C VAL A 162 -19.36 -0.73 21.19
N GLY A 163 -19.51 -0.85 19.87
CA GLY A 163 -20.03 0.21 19.01
C GLY A 163 -19.03 1.33 18.76
N TYR A 164 -17.73 1.01 18.72
CA TYR A 164 -16.71 1.98 18.31
C TYR A 164 -16.66 2.02 16.76
N PRO A 165 -16.84 3.20 16.12
CA PRO A 165 -16.73 3.35 14.67
C PRO A 165 -15.29 3.17 14.15
#